data_AF-A0A378K246-F1
#
_entry.id   AF-A0A378K246-F1
#
_cell.length_a   1.000
_cell.length_b   1.000
_cell.length_c   1.000
_cell.angle_alpha   90.00
_cell.angle_beta   90.00
_cell.angle_gamma   90.00
#
_symmetry.space_group_name_H-M   'P 1'
#
loop_
_entity.id
_entity.type
_entity.pdbx_description
1 polymer ?
#
loop_
_entity_poly.entity_id
_entity_poly.type
_entity_poly.pdbx_seq_one_letter_code
_entity_poly.pdbx_strand_id
1 'polypeptide(L)'
;MKIKAISLLVAVLFPVVLFASNTTCPLSDGINVHTSKRTLNICKHGSVIKTFKVALGYKGIGKKKAGDNKTPVGLYGLAYPRKSNQFKIFIPILYPTSKQAAAGFTGRDVGIHGPTQSSKGFNWLNGLPYSTRGCIAVGKNNYIDYVANWVKSNPGTKVLII
;
A
#
# COMPACT_ATOMS: atom_id res chain seq x y z
N MET A 1 65.00 -38.11 25.05
CA MET A 1 64.43 -36.75 24.99
C MET A 1 63.12 -36.81 24.21
N LYS A 2 61.98 -36.44 24.82
CA LYS A 2 60.65 -36.49 24.18
C LYS A 2 60.15 -35.05 23.99
N ILE A 3 60.05 -34.57 22.76
CA ILE A 3 59.52 -33.24 22.43
C ILE A 3 58.02 -33.41 22.16
N LYS A 4 57.17 -32.84 23.01
CA LYS A 4 55.72 -32.80 22.78
C LYS A 4 55.41 -31.57 21.92
N ALA A 5 54.98 -31.80 20.68
CA ALA A 5 54.50 -30.73 19.80
C ALA A 5 53.10 -30.29 20.25
N ILE A 6 52.98 -29.04 20.67
CA ILE A 6 51.70 -28.38 20.99
C ILE A 6 51.20 -27.73 19.70
N SER A 7 50.17 -28.30 19.09
CA SER A 7 49.49 -27.66 17.94
C SER A 7 48.63 -26.51 18.45
N LEU A 8 49.02 -25.29 18.12
CA LEU A 8 48.26 -24.07 18.42
C LEU A 8 47.16 -23.92 17.35
N LEU A 9 45.90 -24.16 17.72
CA LEU A 9 44.76 -23.97 16.83
C LEU A 9 44.40 -22.48 16.82
N VAL A 10 44.79 -21.76 15.76
CA VAL A 10 44.42 -20.35 15.57
C VAL A 10 42.99 -20.30 15.03
N ALA A 11 42.03 -19.92 15.87
CA ALA A 11 40.65 -19.69 15.47
C ALA A 11 40.54 -18.33 14.75
N VAL A 12 40.40 -18.36 13.43
CA VAL A 12 40.15 -17.16 12.62
C VAL A 12 38.69 -16.76 12.77
N LEU A 13 38.43 -15.76 13.61
CA LEU A 13 37.12 -15.13 13.74
C LEU A 13 36.86 -14.22 12.54
N PHE A 14 36.18 -14.75 11.51
CA PHE A 14 35.62 -13.90 10.45
C PHE A 14 34.44 -13.09 11.01
N PRO A 15 34.45 -11.75 10.91
CA PRO A 15 33.30 -10.95 11.30
C PRO A 15 32.14 -11.27 10.35
N VAL A 16 31.11 -11.93 10.87
CA VAL A 16 29.85 -12.14 10.15
C VAL A 16 29.17 -10.78 10.06
N VAL A 17 29.31 -10.12 8.91
CA VAL A 17 28.57 -8.90 8.60
C VAL A 17 27.12 -9.30 8.34
N LEU A 18 26.28 -9.16 9.36
CA LEU A 18 24.84 -9.34 9.24
C LEU A 18 24.28 -8.18 8.41
N PHE A 19 24.07 -8.40 7.11
CA PHE A 19 23.29 -7.50 6.28
C PHE A 19 21.83 -7.52 6.77
N ALA A 20 21.46 -6.50 7.54
CA ALA A 20 20.06 -6.24 7.88
C ALA A 20 19.30 -6.08 6.56
N SER A 21 18.38 -7.02 6.28
CA SER A 21 17.48 -6.94 5.13
C SER A 21 16.49 -5.80 5.39
N ASN A 22 16.89 -4.59 5.04
CA ASN A 22 15.97 -3.45 5.03
C ASN A 22 14.84 -3.80 4.06
N THR A 23 13.60 -3.91 4.53
CA THR A 23 12.44 -4.08 3.66
C THR A 23 12.33 -2.84 2.76
N THR A 24 12.94 -2.91 1.58
CA THR A 24 12.94 -1.82 0.62
C THR A 24 11.59 -1.76 -0.09
N CYS A 25 10.94 -0.62 -0.03
CA CYS A 25 9.74 -0.37 -0.80
C CYS A 25 10.08 -0.27 -2.30
N PRO A 26 9.39 -1.02 -3.18
CA PRO A 26 9.61 -0.91 -4.62
C PRO A 26 9.40 0.52 -5.15
N LEU A 27 8.37 1.22 -4.65
CA LEU A 27 8.29 2.67 -4.74
C LEU A 27 8.89 3.28 -3.46
N SER A 28 10.08 3.90 -3.58
CA SER A 28 10.84 4.41 -2.43
C SER A 28 10.12 5.49 -1.63
N ASP A 29 9.41 6.37 -2.33
CA ASP A 29 8.69 7.51 -1.80
C ASP A 29 7.27 7.52 -2.36
N GLY A 30 6.29 7.19 -1.53
CA GLY A 30 4.90 7.09 -1.93
C GLY A 30 4.18 5.93 -1.24
N ILE A 31 3.22 5.34 -1.94
CA ILE A 31 2.37 4.29 -1.39
C ILE A 31 2.57 3.00 -2.16
N ASN A 32 2.84 1.90 -1.46
CA ASN A 32 2.90 0.55 -2.03
C ASN A 32 1.73 -0.27 -1.50
N VAL A 33 0.89 -0.79 -2.38
CA VAL A 33 -0.24 -1.65 -2.04
C VAL A 33 0.11 -3.06 -2.46
N HIS A 34 0.38 -3.92 -1.47
CA HIS A 34 0.67 -5.33 -1.68
C HIS A 34 -0.64 -6.12 -1.68
N THR A 35 -1.09 -6.50 -2.87
CA THR A 35 -2.42 -7.06 -3.11
C THR A 35 -2.60 -8.44 -2.48
N SER A 36 -1.59 -9.32 -2.61
CA SER A 36 -1.59 -10.65 -1.97
C SER A 36 -1.57 -10.58 -0.44
N LYS A 37 -0.84 -9.62 0.12
CA LYS A 37 -0.75 -9.41 1.58
C LYS A 37 -1.91 -8.57 2.12
N ARG A 38 -2.69 -7.93 1.24
CA ARG A 38 -3.73 -6.97 1.57
C ARG A 38 -3.23 -5.86 2.51
N THR A 39 -2.08 -5.28 2.18
CA THR A 39 -1.50 -4.16 2.93
C THR A 39 -1.25 -2.94 2.07
N LEU A 40 -1.40 -1.77 2.66
CA LEU A 40 -0.96 -0.48 2.13
C LEU A 40 0.19 0.01 3.01
N ASN A 41 1.35 0.20 2.40
CA ASN A 41 2.55 0.71 3.03
C ASN A 41 2.81 2.14 2.54
N ILE A 42 2.97 3.08 3.46
CA ILE A 42 3.49 4.40 3.16
C ILE A 42 5.01 4.32 3.33
N CYS A 43 5.73 4.75 2.31
CA CYS A 43 7.18 4.62 2.22
C CYS A 43 7.84 5.98 2.04
N LYS A 44 9.00 6.14 2.67
CA LYS A 44 9.89 7.29 2.53
C LYS A 44 11.34 6.81 2.50
N HIS A 45 12.11 7.25 1.52
CA HIS A 45 13.50 6.87 1.30
C HIS A 45 13.70 5.34 1.31
N GLY A 46 12.76 4.60 0.71
CA GLY A 46 12.81 3.14 0.62
C GLY A 46 12.34 2.40 1.86
N SER A 47 12.10 3.09 2.98
CA SER A 47 11.65 2.47 4.24
C SER A 47 10.15 2.61 4.44
N VAL A 48 9.51 1.56 4.95
CA VAL A 48 8.10 1.61 5.37
C VAL A 48 7.98 2.42 6.65
N ILE A 49 7.25 3.55 6.60
CA ILE A 49 6.97 4.38 7.78
C ILE A 49 5.60 4.07 8.41
N LYS A 50 4.68 3.51 7.63
CA LYS A 50 3.36 3.10 8.12
C LYS A 50 2.75 1.99 7.28
N THR A 51 2.04 1.07 7.94
CA THR A 51 1.34 -0.04 7.31
C THR A 51 -0.12 -0.08 7.74
N PHE A 52 -1.02 -0.36 6.79
CA PHE A 52 -2.44 -0.53 7.04
C PHE A 52 -2.94 -1.81 6.36
N LYS A 53 -3.81 -2.56 7.03
CA LYS A 53 -4.60 -3.62 6.37
C LYS A 53 -5.62 -2.96 5.43
N VAL A 54 -5.82 -3.56 4.26
CA VAL A 54 -6.76 -3.05 3.25
C VAL A 54 -7.72 -4.10 2.72
N ALA A 55 -8.86 -3.63 2.23
CA ALA A 55 -9.78 -4.41 1.43
C ALA A 55 -9.64 -4.01 -0.04
N LEU A 56 -9.81 -4.99 -0.94
CA LEU A 56 -9.64 -4.84 -2.38
C LEU A 56 -10.94 -5.24 -3.11
N GLY A 57 -10.94 -5.10 -4.43
CA GLY A 57 -12.04 -5.51 -5.30
C GLY A 57 -12.44 -6.97 -5.07
N TYR A 58 -13.74 -7.23 -4.94
CA TYR A 58 -14.23 -8.58 -4.65
C TYR A 58 -14.02 -9.57 -5.80
N LYS A 59 -13.80 -9.10 -7.04
CA LYS A 59 -13.39 -9.93 -8.19
C LYS A 59 -11.87 -9.99 -8.38
N GLY A 60 -11.10 -9.57 -7.37
CA GLY A 60 -9.64 -9.61 -7.37
C GLY A 60 -8.99 -8.37 -7.98
N ILE A 61 -7.88 -8.57 -8.68
CA ILE A 61 -7.02 -7.52 -9.21
C ILE A 61 -6.97 -7.54 -10.75
N GLY A 62 -6.39 -6.50 -11.34
CA GLY A 62 -6.23 -6.39 -12.79
C GLY A 62 -7.45 -5.78 -13.47
N LYS A 63 -7.89 -4.61 -12.97
CA LYS A 63 -8.96 -3.83 -13.59
C LYS A 63 -8.65 -3.49 -15.05
N LYS A 64 -9.64 -3.70 -15.93
CA LYS A 64 -9.60 -3.29 -17.35
C LYS A 64 -10.91 -2.70 -17.85
N LYS A 65 -12.05 -3.01 -17.21
CA LYS A 65 -13.38 -2.56 -17.68
C LYS A 65 -14.17 -1.84 -16.57
N ALA A 66 -15.05 -0.92 -16.96
CA ALA A 66 -16.08 -0.43 -16.05
C ALA A 66 -16.91 -1.60 -15.50
N GLY A 67 -17.21 -1.60 -14.20
CA GLY A 67 -18.04 -2.65 -13.57
C GLY A 67 -17.39 -4.03 -13.39
N ASP A 68 -16.11 -4.23 -13.75
CA ASP A 68 -15.43 -5.52 -13.54
C ASP A 68 -15.12 -5.83 -12.06
N ASN A 69 -15.32 -4.86 -11.16
CA ASN A 69 -15.13 -4.94 -9.71
C ASN A 69 -13.74 -5.44 -9.27
N LYS A 70 -12.73 -5.19 -10.09
CA LYS A 70 -11.33 -5.48 -9.82
C LYS A 70 -10.58 -4.24 -9.36
N THR A 71 -9.58 -4.42 -8.49
CA THR A 71 -8.61 -3.36 -8.18
C THR A 71 -7.56 -3.25 -9.30
N PRO A 72 -7.22 -2.04 -9.78
CA PRO A 72 -6.20 -1.87 -10.80
C PRO A 72 -4.82 -2.29 -10.27
N VAL A 73 -3.94 -2.75 -11.16
CA VAL A 73 -2.54 -3.09 -10.87
C VAL A 73 -1.66 -2.13 -11.65
N GLY A 74 -0.54 -1.71 -11.07
CA GLY A 74 0.41 -0.78 -11.70
C GLY A 74 0.67 0.48 -10.89
N LEU A 75 1.35 1.43 -11.53
CA LEU A 75 1.74 2.71 -10.94
C LEU A 75 0.76 3.81 -11.37
N TYR A 76 0.22 4.54 -10.40
CA TYR A 76 -0.76 5.60 -10.63
C TYR A 76 -0.41 6.85 -9.83
N GLY A 77 -0.79 8.02 -10.36
CA GLY A 77 -0.86 9.23 -9.54
C GLY A 77 -2.08 9.18 -8.61
N LEU A 78 -2.00 9.91 -7.51
CA LEU A 78 -3.14 10.19 -6.64
C LEU A 78 -3.62 11.62 -6.86
N ALA A 79 -4.94 11.79 -6.98
CA ALA A 79 -5.54 13.12 -6.94
C ALA A 79 -5.63 13.62 -5.50
N TYR A 80 -5.97 14.90 -5.33
CA TYR A 80 -6.11 15.52 -4.02
C TYR A 80 -7.19 14.82 -3.17
N PRO A 81 -6.92 14.54 -1.87
CA PRO A 81 -7.91 13.93 -0.98
C PRO A 81 -9.14 14.83 -0.79
N ARG A 82 -10.33 14.28 -0.99
CA ARG A 82 -11.60 15.00 -0.82
C ARG A 82 -12.50 14.38 0.24
N LYS A 83 -13.33 15.21 0.87
CA LYS A 83 -14.35 14.75 1.83
C LYS A 83 -15.34 13.84 1.11
N SER A 84 -15.78 12.79 1.79
CA SER A 84 -16.80 11.85 1.32
C SER A 84 -17.80 11.58 2.43
N ASN A 85 -19.09 11.75 2.14
CA ASN A 85 -20.15 11.38 3.09
C ASN A 85 -20.19 9.87 3.32
N GLN A 86 -19.84 9.09 2.30
CA GLN A 86 -19.87 7.62 2.38
C GLN A 86 -18.61 7.05 3.04
N PHE A 87 -17.43 7.65 2.85
CA PHE A 87 -16.15 7.03 3.27
C PHE A 87 -15.28 7.91 4.17
N LYS A 88 -15.83 8.99 4.71
CA LYS A 88 -15.13 10.11 5.36
C LYS A 88 -14.20 10.88 4.41
N ILE A 89 -13.24 10.19 3.79
CA ILE A 89 -12.32 10.72 2.78
C ILE A 89 -12.24 9.74 1.62
N PHE A 90 -12.15 10.28 0.42
CA PHE A 90 -11.85 9.55 -0.80
C PHE A 90 -10.67 10.19 -1.51
N ILE A 91 -9.67 9.38 -1.87
CA ILE A 91 -8.46 9.79 -2.60
C ILE A 91 -8.52 9.11 -3.97
N PRO A 92 -8.89 9.83 -5.04
CA PRO A 92 -8.97 9.23 -6.36
C PRO A 92 -7.61 8.71 -6.82
N ILE A 93 -7.59 7.48 -7.33
CA ILE A 93 -6.47 6.92 -8.08
C ILE A 93 -6.68 7.33 -9.53
N LEU A 94 -5.65 7.88 -10.18
CA LEU A 94 -5.71 8.33 -11.57
C LEU A 94 -5.63 7.14 -12.53
N TYR A 95 -6.65 6.28 -12.47
CA TYR A 95 -6.89 5.15 -13.37
C TYR A 95 -8.02 5.50 -14.37
N PRO A 96 -7.91 5.08 -15.64
CA PRO A 96 -6.74 4.45 -16.25
C PRO A 96 -5.62 5.46 -16.53
N THR A 97 -4.39 4.98 -16.71
CA THR A 97 -3.32 5.83 -17.28
C THR A 97 -3.62 6.15 -18.75
N SER A 98 -3.01 7.20 -19.31
CA SER A 98 -3.20 7.53 -20.74
C SER A 98 -2.86 6.36 -21.66
N LYS A 99 -1.82 5.57 -21.34
CA LYS A 99 -1.45 4.35 -22.07
C LYS A 99 -2.53 3.27 -21.98
N GLN A 100 -3.11 3.07 -20.79
CA GLN A 100 -4.19 2.10 -20.59
C GLN A 100 -5.47 2.55 -21.30
N ALA A 101 -5.80 3.84 -21.26
CA ALA A 101 -6.94 4.40 -21.99
C ALA A 101 -6.77 4.19 -23.50
N ALA A 102 -5.59 4.48 -24.06
CA ALA A 102 -5.26 4.20 -25.46
C ALA A 102 -5.34 2.70 -25.80
N ALA A 103 -5.06 1.82 -24.83
CA ALA A 103 -5.23 0.37 -24.95
C ALA A 103 -6.67 -0.12 -24.69
N GLY A 104 -7.66 0.78 -24.58
CA GLY A 104 -9.07 0.43 -24.44
C GLY A 104 -9.53 0.10 -23.02
N PHE A 105 -8.74 0.41 -21.99
CA PHE A 105 -9.17 0.21 -20.60
C PHE A 105 -10.26 1.24 -20.26
N THR A 106 -11.33 0.78 -19.60
CA THR A 106 -12.46 1.63 -19.21
C THR A 106 -12.70 1.62 -17.70
N GLY A 107 -13.58 2.50 -17.25
CA GLY A 107 -13.92 2.70 -15.84
C GLY A 107 -13.27 3.94 -15.24
N ARG A 108 -13.72 4.28 -14.03
CA ARG A 108 -13.33 5.49 -13.29
C ARG A 108 -13.63 5.29 -11.81
N ASP A 109 -13.46 6.34 -11.01
CA ASP A 109 -13.87 6.43 -9.60
C ASP A 109 -13.33 5.31 -8.70
N VAL A 110 -12.14 4.81 -9.03
CA VAL A 110 -11.35 3.95 -8.14
C VAL A 110 -10.50 4.84 -7.25
N GLY A 111 -10.42 4.53 -5.96
CA GLY A 111 -9.68 5.34 -5.01
C GLY A 111 -9.25 4.60 -3.76
N ILE A 112 -8.47 5.27 -2.93
CA ILE A 112 -8.18 4.89 -1.55
C ILE A 112 -9.22 5.58 -0.67
N HIS A 113 -9.89 4.86 0.22
CA HIS A 113 -10.93 5.44 1.07
C HIS A 113 -11.00 4.84 2.46
N GLY A 114 -11.67 5.55 3.38
CA GLY A 114 -11.93 5.09 4.74
C GLY A 114 -13.08 4.09 4.84
N PRO A 115 -13.43 3.63 6.04
CA PRO A 115 -14.58 2.73 6.20
C PRO A 115 -15.88 3.43 5.78
N THR A 116 -16.91 2.65 5.45
CA THR A 116 -18.25 3.19 5.17
C THR A 116 -18.76 3.94 6.40
N GLN A 117 -19.31 5.14 6.26
CA GLN A 117 -19.89 5.89 7.38
C GLN A 117 -21.35 5.46 7.59
N SER A 118 -21.75 5.35 8.85
CA SER A 118 -23.13 5.05 9.24
C SER A 118 -23.83 6.36 9.60
N SER A 119 -25.07 6.53 9.12
CA SER A 119 -25.93 7.66 9.46
C SER A 119 -26.36 7.67 10.93
N LYS A 120 -26.23 6.54 11.64
CA LYS A 120 -26.69 6.37 13.04
C LYS A 120 -25.64 6.72 14.12
N GLY A 121 -24.56 7.43 13.78
CA GLY A 121 -23.55 7.86 14.76
C GLY A 121 -22.58 6.78 15.27
N PHE A 122 -22.77 5.51 14.90
CA PHE A 122 -21.88 4.39 15.26
C PHE A 122 -20.65 4.26 14.35
N ASN A 123 -20.01 5.38 13.99
CA ASN A 123 -18.86 5.34 13.08
C ASN A 123 -17.63 4.59 13.64
N TRP A 124 -17.59 4.37 14.95
CA TRP A 124 -16.57 3.56 15.61
C TRP A 124 -16.71 2.05 15.35
N LEU A 125 -17.90 1.58 14.97
CA LEU A 125 -18.15 0.18 14.58
C LEU A 125 -17.77 -0.11 13.13
N ASN A 126 -17.53 0.92 12.33
CA ASN A 126 -17.23 0.75 10.91
C ASN A 126 -15.77 0.30 10.74
N GLY A 127 -15.59 -1.01 10.63
CA GLY A 127 -14.31 -1.66 10.41
C GLY A 127 -13.93 -1.79 8.94
N LEU A 128 -12.84 -2.52 8.70
CA LEU A 128 -12.40 -2.88 7.35
C LEU A 128 -13.48 -3.74 6.68
N PRO A 129 -14.03 -3.33 5.52
CA PRO A 129 -14.98 -4.19 4.80
C PRO A 129 -14.27 -5.44 4.30
N TYR A 130 -15.02 -6.52 4.05
CA TYR A 130 -14.46 -7.75 3.47
C TYR A 130 -13.87 -7.49 2.06
N SER A 131 -14.54 -6.64 1.28
CA SER A 131 -14.17 -6.30 -0.10
C SER A 131 -14.78 -4.98 -0.56
N THR A 132 -14.34 -4.48 -1.73
CA THR A 132 -14.83 -3.27 -2.40
C THR A 132 -15.29 -3.59 -3.83
N ARG A 133 -15.78 -2.58 -4.56
CA ARG A 133 -16.05 -2.66 -6.01
C ARG A 133 -14.84 -2.27 -6.89
N GLY A 134 -13.62 -2.36 -6.35
CA GLY A 134 -12.36 -2.09 -7.04
C GLY A 134 -11.46 -1.07 -6.33
N CYS A 135 -12.01 -0.31 -5.37
CA CYS A 135 -11.26 0.59 -4.50
C CYS A 135 -10.34 -0.14 -3.51
N ILE A 136 -9.50 0.63 -2.82
CA ILE A 136 -8.65 0.18 -1.73
C ILE A 136 -9.19 0.82 -0.44
N ALA A 137 -9.81 0.03 0.42
CA ALA A 137 -10.38 0.54 1.67
C ALA A 137 -9.43 0.31 2.84
N VAL A 138 -9.21 1.32 3.69
CA VAL A 138 -8.59 1.16 5.01
C VAL A 138 -9.67 1.02 6.09
N GLY A 139 -9.34 0.37 7.20
CA GLY A 139 -10.36 -0.08 8.15
C GLY A 139 -10.82 0.90 9.21
N LYS A 140 -10.21 2.09 9.32
CA LYS A 140 -10.54 3.07 10.37
C LYS A 140 -10.47 4.49 9.83
N ASN A 141 -11.27 5.37 10.42
CA ASN A 141 -11.32 6.78 10.07
C ASN A 141 -9.96 7.49 10.26
N ASN A 142 -9.26 7.22 11.36
CA ASN A 142 -7.93 7.80 11.60
C ASN A 142 -6.85 7.25 10.63
N TYR A 143 -7.05 6.05 10.05
CA TYR A 143 -6.14 5.52 9.05
C TYR A 143 -6.28 6.27 7.73
N ILE A 144 -7.52 6.55 7.29
CA ILE A 144 -7.69 7.34 6.06
C ILE A 144 -7.27 8.79 6.28
N ASP A 145 -7.45 9.35 7.47
CA ASP A 145 -6.92 10.68 7.80
C ASP A 145 -5.40 10.72 7.65
N TYR A 146 -4.69 9.70 8.15
CA TYR A 146 -3.24 9.59 8.01
C TYR A 146 -2.82 9.53 6.53
N VAL A 147 -3.44 8.64 5.74
CA VAL A 147 -3.13 8.53 4.31
C VAL A 147 -3.40 9.84 3.59
N ALA A 148 -4.53 10.51 3.89
CA ALA A 148 -4.89 11.78 3.30
C ALA A 148 -3.90 12.89 3.65
N ASN A 149 -3.50 13.00 4.92
CA ASN A 149 -2.52 13.98 5.36
C ASN A 149 -1.17 13.75 4.70
N TRP A 150 -0.74 12.49 4.57
CA TRP A 150 0.47 12.15 3.82
C TRP A 150 0.40 12.64 2.37
N VAL A 151 -0.69 12.34 1.65
CA VAL A 151 -0.86 12.76 0.25
C VAL A 151 -0.91 14.29 0.11
N LYS A 152 -1.53 15.00 1.07
CA LYS A 152 -1.57 16.47 1.08
C LYS A 152 -0.19 17.08 1.30
N SER A 153 0.60 16.53 2.23
CA SER A 153 1.95 17.02 2.53
C SER A 153 2.99 16.62 1.48
N ASN A 154 2.67 15.69 0.58
CA ASN A 154 3.56 15.22 -0.48
C ASN A 154 2.85 15.30 -1.86
N PRO A 155 2.68 16.51 -2.44
CA PRO A 155 2.07 16.68 -3.75
C PRO A 155 2.75 15.81 -4.82
N GLY A 156 1.97 15.23 -5.71
CA GLY A 156 2.48 14.30 -6.72
C GLY A 156 2.75 12.88 -6.20
N THR A 157 2.32 12.55 -4.98
CA THR A 157 2.38 11.18 -4.44
C THR A 157 1.83 10.18 -5.46
N LYS A 158 2.61 9.11 -5.69
CA LYS A 158 2.20 7.96 -6.50
C LYS A 158 1.81 6.78 -5.62
N VAL A 159 0.98 5.91 -6.17
CA VAL A 159 0.66 4.61 -5.60
C VAL A 159 1.08 3.51 -6.57
N LEU A 160 1.86 2.55 -6.10
CA LEU A 160 2.20 1.32 -6.78
C LEU A 160 1.33 0.20 -6.21
N ILE A 161 0.51 -0.41 -7.06
CA ILE A 161 -0.37 -1.53 -6.68
C ILE A 161 0.20 -2.80 -7.28
N ILE A 162 0.64 -3.72 -6.43
CA ILE A 162 1.40 -4.94 -6.76
C ILE A 162 0.87 -6.15 -6.01
#